data_AF-A0A1S5Y2U3-F1
#
_entry.id   AF-A0A1S5Y2U3-F1
#
_cell.length_a   1.000
_cell.length_b   1.000
_cell.length_c   1.000
_cell.angle_alpha   90.00
_cell.angle_beta   90.00
_cell.angle_gamma   90.00
#
_symmetry.space_group_name_H-M   'P 1'
#
loop_
_entity.id
_entity.type
_entity.pdbx_description
1 polymer ?
#
loop_
_entity_poly.entity_id
_entity_poly.type
_entity_poly.pdbx_seq_one_letter_code
_entity_poly.pdbx_strand_id
1 'polypeptide(L)'
;RHFVNVNFTLPKEGEKYVPPEGQSLREHIDGLWPVLTRSTENTEKWDSLLPLPEPYVVPGGRFREVYYWDSYFTMLGLAESGHWDKVADMVANFAHEIDTYGHIPNGNRSYYLSRSQPPFFALMVELLAQHEGDAALKQYLPQNAKRICLLDGRC
;
A
#
# COMPACT_ATOMS: atom_id res chain seq x y z
N ARG A 1 22.38 -4.09 25.15
CA ARG A 1 22.09 -3.17 24.01
C ARG A 1 23.24 -3.11 22.98
N HIS A 2 24.51 -3.24 23.38
CA HIS A 2 25.66 -3.20 22.44
C HIS A 2 25.54 -4.19 21.27
N PHE A 3 25.27 -5.47 21.54
CA PHE A 3 25.11 -6.49 20.48
C PHE A 3 24.08 -6.07 19.42
N VAL A 4 22.91 -5.57 19.84
CA VAL A 4 21.85 -5.14 18.91
C VAL A 4 22.34 -3.99 18.04
N ASN A 5 22.95 -2.97 18.63
CA ASN A 5 23.42 -1.80 17.89
C ASN A 5 24.56 -2.11 16.91
N VAL A 6 25.33 -3.18 17.14
CA VAL A 6 26.42 -3.61 16.26
C VAL A 6 25.92 -4.49 15.11
N ASN A 7 24.85 -5.27 15.32
CA ASN A 7 24.40 -6.28 14.37
C ASN A 7 23.13 -5.91 13.59
N PHE A 8 22.39 -4.88 14.03
CA PHE A 8 21.10 -4.53 13.43
C PHE A 8 21.00 -3.04 13.14
N THR A 9 20.46 -2.72 11.97
CA THR A 9 20.05 -1.37 11.61
C THR A 9 18.62 -1.16 12.12
N LEU A 10 18.45 -0.23 13.06
CA LEU A 10 17.12 0.08 13.59
C LEU A 10 16.36 1.04 12.66
N PRO A 11 15.02 0.93 12.62
CA PRO A 11 14.19 1.82 11.80
C PRO A 11 14.33 3.29 12.25
N LYS A 12 14.72 4.19 11.35
CA LYS A 12 14.87 5.64 11.64
C LYS A 12 13.52 6.28 11.96
N GLU A 13 13.41 7.14 12.97
CA GLU A 13 12.19 7.94 13.14
C GLU A 13 11.96 8.81 11.90
N GLY A 14 10.71 8.87 11.43
CA GLY A 14 10.33 9.75 10.33
C GLY A 14 10.38 11.22 10.77
N GLU A 15 10.58 12.13 9.81
CA GLU A 15 10.52 13.55 10.10
C GLU A 15 9.12 13.93 10.59
N LYS A 16 9.06 14.78 11.62
CA LYS A 16 7.80 15.33 12.10
C LYS A 16 7.35 16.41 11.12
N TYR A 17 6.27 16.15 10.41
CA TYR A 17 5.61 17.17 9.60
C TYR A 17 4.93 18.19 10.51
N VAL A 18 5.26 19.47 10.34
CA VAL A 18 4.61 20.59 11.03
C VAL A 18 3.93 21.44 9.96
N PRO A 19 2.59 21.57 9.97
CA PRO A 19 1.90 22.41 9.01
C PRO A 19 2.28 23.89 9.20
N PRO A 20 2.33 24.69 8.12
CA PRO A 20 2.45 26.13 8.22
C PRO A 20 1.25 26.74 8.97
N GLU A 21 1.49 27.86 9.64
CA GLU A 21 0.42 28.60 10.31
C GLU A 21 -0.62 29.09 9.29
N GLY A 22 -1.91 28.87 9.57
CA GLY A 22 -3.01 29.27 8.69
C GLY A 22 -3.34 28.32 7.54
N GLN A 23 -2.65 27.17 7.42
CA GLN A 23 -2.97 26.16 6.40
C GLN A 23 -4.37 25.58 6.62
N SER A 24 -5.18 25.48 5.55
CA SER A 24 -6.49 24.82 5.62
C SER A 24 -6.35 23.29 5.76
N LEU A 25 -7.42 22.63 6.22
CA LEU A 25 -7.43 21.16 6.35
C LEU A 25 -7.17 20.44 5.02
N ARG A 26 -7.71 20.96 3.91
CA ARG A 26 -7.51 20.37 2.58
C ARG A 26 -6.06 20.48 2.13
N GLU A 27 -5.49 21.68 2.20
CA GLU A 27 -4.08 21.90 1.85
C GLU A 27 -3.14 21.06 2.73
N HIS A 28 -3.50 20.86 4.00
CA HIS A 28 -2.77 20.00 4.90
C HIS A 28 -2.76 18.54 4.43
N ILE A 29 -3.93 18.00 4.07
CA ILE A 29 -4.07 16.63 3.58
C ILE A 29 -3.31 16.44 2.26
N ASP A 30 -3.48 17.35 1.30
CA ASP A 30 -2.80 17.27 0.00
C ASP A 30 -1.28 17.35 0.16
N GLY A 31 -0.81 18.20 1.08
CA GLY A 31 0.62 18.32 1.42
C GLY A 31 1.20 17.09 2.14
N LEU A 32 0.36 16.22 2.72
CA LEU A 32 0.81 15.01 3.41
C LEU A 32 1.05 13.82 2.46
N TRP A 33 0.45 13.79 1.26
CA TRP A 33 0.63 12.65 0.35
C TRP A 33 2.11 12.35 0.03
N PRO A 34 2.96 13.34 -0.29
CA PRO A 34 4.39 13.09 -0.49
C PRO A 34 5.09 12.60 0.79
N VAL A 35 4.70 13.13 1.96
CA VAL A 35 5.28 12.77 3.27
C VAL A 35 4.95 11.34 3.65
N LEU A 36 3.79 10.84 3.24
CA LEU A 36 3.30 9.50 3.50
C LEU A 36 3.66 8.49 2.39
N THR A 37 4.18 8.96 1.25
CA THR A 37 4.58 8.07 0.15
C THR A 37 5.93 7.44 0.44
N ARG A 38 6.06 6.14 0.20
CA ARG A 38 7.30 5.37 0.24
C ARG A 38 7.51 4.70 -1.11
N SER A 39 8.76 4.49 -1.48
CA SER A 39 9.14 3.62 -2.60
C SER A 39 10.16 2.60 -2.07
N THR A 40 9.96 1.34 -2.42
CA THR A 40 10.81 0.24 -1.95
C THR A 40 10.84 -0.86 -3.02
N GLU A 41 11.39 -0.54 -4.19
CA GLU A 41 11.56 -1.51 -5.28
C GLU A 41 12.54 -2.64 -4.91
N ASN A 42 13.50 -2.35 -4.04
CA ASN A 42 14.49 -3.30 -3.56
C ASN A 42 14.65 -3.17 -2.05
N THR A 43 14.91 -4.29 -1.38
CA THR A 43 15.19 -4.33 0.05
C THR A 43 16.54 -4.97 0.32
N GLU A 44 17.17 -4.57 1.43
CA GLU A 44 18.40 -5.20 1.87
C GLU A 44 18.15 -6.68 2.20
N LYS A 45 19.19 -7.48 2.06
CA LYS A 45 19.11 -8.91 2.41
C LYS A 45 18.71 -9.04 3.88
N TRP A 46 17.65 -9.81 4.14
CA TRP A 46 17.03 -10.02 5.45
C TRP A 46 16.24 -8.84 6.04
N ASP A 47 15.92 -7.81 5.25
CA ASP A 47 14.87 -6.88 5.66
C ASP A 47 13.54 -7.64 5.83
N SER A 48 12.77 -7.20 6.81
CA SER A 48 11.40 -7.66 6.97
C SER A 48 10.45 -7.00 5.96
N LEU A 49 10.79 -5.82 5.43
CA LEU A 49 10.03 -5.16 4.38
C LEU A 49 10.10 -5.97 3.08
N LEU A 50 8.95 -6.12 2.43
CA LEU A 50 8.82 -6.80 1.15
C LEU A 50 8.83 -5.74 0.04
N PRO A 51 9.58 -5.96 -1.05
CA PRO A 51 9.65 -5.00 -2.14
C PRO A 51 8.30 -4.89 -2.84
N LEU A 52 8.01 -3.70 -3.36
CA LEU A 52 6.84 -3.40 -4.17
C LEU A 52 7.29 -2.65 -5.44
N PRO A 53 6.72 -2.96 -6.61
CA PRO A 53 7.17 -2.40 -7.88
C PRO A 53 6.92 -0.89 -7.99
N GLU A 54 5.85 -0.38 -7.38
CA GLU A 54 5.45 1.03 -7.48
C GLU A 54 5.48 1.73 -6.11
N PRO A 55 5.51 3.08 -6.06
CA PRO A 55 5.33 3.83 -4.82
C PRO A 55 3.99 3.54 -4.14
N TYR A 56 3.95 3.64 -2.81
CA TYR A 56 2.75 3.38 -2.02
C TYR A 56 2.62 4.36 -0.85
N VAL A 57 1.39 4.63 -0.43
CA VAL A 57 1.10 5.50 0.72
C VAL A 57 0.97 4.66 1.99
N VAL A 58 1.61 5.11 3.07
CA VAL A 58 1.51 4.48 4.40
C VAL A 58 0.61 5.29 5.34
N PRO A 59 -0.02 4.67 6.36
CA PRO A 59 -0.87 5.40 7.32
C PRO A 59 -0.14 6.47 8.14
N GLY A 60 1.19 6.34 8.29
CA GLY A 60 2.04 7.28 8.99
C GLY A 60 2.33 6.92 10.46
N GLY A 61 3.16 7.75 11.10
CA GLY A 61 3.62 7.53 12.47
C GLY A 61 4.49 6.28 12.61
N ARG A 62 4.03 5.31 13.42
CA ARG A 62 4.75 4.03 13.62
C ARG A 62 4.60 3.06 12.44
N PHE A 63 3.61 3.27 11.59
CA PHE A 63 3.30 2.41 10.45
C PHE A 63 4.11 2.86 9.24
N ARG A 64 4.97 1.97 8.75
CA ARG A 64 6.01 2.28 7.76
C ARG A 64 5.95 1.37 6.54
N GLU A 65 4.90 0.59 6.45
CA GLU A 65 4.57 -0.36 5.40
C GLU A 65 3.18 -0.02 4.87
N VAL A 66 2.86 -0.49 3.66
CA VAL A 66 1.49 -0.43 3.15
C VAL A 66 0.60 -1.34 4.00
N TYR A 67 -0.66 -0.96 4.16
CA TYR A 67 -1.68 -1.78 4.82
C TYR A 67 -2.86 -1.97 3.88
N TYR A 68 -3.37 -3.20 3.78
CA TYR A 68 -4.30 -3.56 2.73
C TYR A 68 -5.62 -2.77 2.78
N TRP A 69 -6.43 -2.89 3.83
CA TRP A 69 -7.74 -2.24 3.86
C TRP A 69 -7.65 -0.72 4.06
N ASP A 70 -6.65 -0.23 4.82
CA ASP A 70 -6.41 1.21 5.03
C ASP A 70 -6.17 1.91 3.68
N SER A 71 -5.43 1.26 2.78
CA SER A 71 -5.11 1.79 1.46
C SER A 71 -6.36 2.09 0.62
N TYR A 72 -7.47 1.37 0.77
CA TYR A 72 -8.68 1.69 0.01
C TYR A 72 -9.22 3.08 0.38
N PHE A 73 -9.29 3.38 1.67
CA PHE A 73 -9.76 4.68 2.15
C PHE A 73 -8.77 5.79 1.81
N THR A 74 -7.47 5.51 1.82
CA THR A 74 -6.45 6.43 1.30
C THR A 74 -6.62 6.69 -0.19
N MET A 75 -6.89 5.66 -0.99
CA MET A 75 -7.11 5.79 -2.44
C MET A 75 -8.33 6.63 -2.77
N LEU A 76 -9.40 6.58 -1.97
CA LEU A 76 -10.55 7.47 -2.14
C LEU A 76 -10.14 8.95 -2.00
N GLY A 77 -9.29 9.27 -1.01
CA GLY A 77 -8.74 10.61 -0.83
C GLY A 77 -7.81 11.02 -1.98
N LEU A 78 -6.92 10.12 -2.41
CA LEU A 78 -6.04 10.35 -3.56
C LEU A 78 -6.84 10.63 -4.85
N ALA A 79 -7.88 9.85 -5.10
CA ALA A 79 -8.77 10.03 -6.25
C ALA A 79 -9.52 11.37 -6.19
N GLU A 80 -10.01 11.78 -5.01
CA GLU A 80 -10.68 13.08 -4.83
C GLU A 80 -9.72 14.26 -5.07
N SER A 81 -8.46 14.14 -4.66
CA SER A 81 -7.39 15.11 -4.94
C SER A 81 -6.78 14.98 -6.35
N GLY A 82 -7.27 14.06 -7.20
CA GLY A 82 -6.83 13.89 -8.60
C GLY A 82 -5.54 13.09 -8.80
N HIS A 83 -5.02 12.42 -7.77
CA HIS A 83 -3.82 11.58 -7.81
C HIS A 83 -4.11 10.16 -8.32
N TRP A 84 -4.68 10.06 -9.53
CA TRP A 84 -5.04 8.79 -10.17
C TRP A 84 -3.81 7.93 -10.53
N ASP A 85 -2.66 8.56 -10.75
CA ASP A 85 -1.36 7.89 -10.86
C ASP A 85 -1.10 7.01 -9.62
N LYS A 86 -1.25 7.59 -8.43
CA LYS A 86 -1.02 6.87 -7.16
C LYS A 86 -2.06 5.80 -6.88
N VAL A 87 -3.30 6.02 -7.33
CA VAL A 87 -4.35 4.99 -7.25
C VAL A 87 -3.95 3.80 -8.12
N ALA A 88 -3.50 4.03 -9.36
CA ALA A 88 -3.05 2.97 -10.26
C ALA A 88 -1.82 2.23 -9.68
N ASP A 89 -0.83 2.96 -9.16
CA ASP A 89 0.36 2.39 -8.51
C ASP A 89 -0.01 1.44 -7.35
N MET A 90 -0.95 1.86 -6.50
CA MET A 90 -1.40 1.04 -5.37
C MET A 90 -2.15 -0.21 -5.83
N VAL A 91 -3.00 -0.13 -6.86
CA VAL A 91 -3.66 -1.31 -7.44
C VAL A 91 -2.62 -2.27 -8.03
N ALA A 92 -1.62 -1.75 -8.76
CA ALA A 92 -0.56 -2.56 -9.33
C ALA A 92 0.28 -3.27 -8.25
N ASN A 93 0.61 -2.58 -7.16
CA ASN A 93 1.29 -3.17 -6.01
C ASN A 93 0.50 -4.32 -5.38
N PHE A 94 -0.80 -4.13 -5.15
CA PHE A 94 -1.64 -5.19 -4.59
C PHE A 94 -1.83 -6.37 -5.55
N ALA A 95 -1.92 -6.11 -6.86
CA ALA A 95 -1.94 -7.16 -7.87
C ALA A 95 -0.64 -7.98 -7.84
N HIS A 96 0.51 -7.31 -7.72
CA HIS A 96 1.82 -7.93 -7.57
C HIS A 96 1.90 -8.82 -6.32
N GLU A 97 1.36 -8.38 -5.18
CA GLU A 97 1.32 -9.20 -3.96
C GLU A 97 0.45 -10.46 -4.15
N ILE A 98 -0.68 -10.36 -4.83
CA ILE A 98 -1.52 -11.54 -5.17
C ILE A 98 -0.74 -12.52 -6.04
N ASP A 99 -0.03 -12.04 -7.06
CA ASP A 99 0.72 -12.90 -7.95
C ASP A 99 1.95 -13.52 -7.28
N THR A 100 2.58 -12.82 -6.34
CA THR A 100 3.81 -13.25 -5.67
C THR A 100 3.55 -14.14 -4.45
N TYR A 101 2.54 -13.81 -3.64
CA TYR A 101 2.28 -14.46 -2.35
C TYR A 101 0.95 -15.23 -2.32
N GLY A 102 0.19 -15.21 -3.42
CA GLY A 102 -1.12 -15.85 -3.54
C GLY A 102 -2.26 -15.06 -2.87
N HIS A 103 -1.94 -14.02 -2.10
CA HIS A 103 -2.89 -13.14 -1.43
C HIS A 103 -2.21 -11.82 -1.06
N ILE A 104 -3.02 -10.83 -0.70
CA ILE A 104 -2.51 -9.55 -0.17
C ILE A 104 -2.26 -9.74 1.34
N PRO A 105 -1.02 -9.63 1.84
CA PRO A 105 -0.75 -9.70 3.27
C PRO A 105 -1.37 -8.51 4.01
N ASN A 106 -1.46 -8.56 5.34
CA ASN A 106 -1.92 -7.44 6.15
C ASN A 106 -1.16 -6.12 5.85
N GLY A 107 0.14 -6.25 5.60
CA GLY A 107 0.99 -5.22 5.01
C GLY A 107 2.24 -5.86 4.40
N ASN A 108 3.07 -5.10 3.68
CA ASN A 108 4.22 -5.63 2.95
C ASN A 108 5.42 -5.98 3.86
N ARG A 109 5.21 -6.82 4.87
CA ARG A 109 6.24 -7.35 5.78
C ARG A 109 6.21 -8.87 5.80
N SER A 110 7.37 -9.49 5.94
CA SER A 110 7.51 -10.96 5.98
C SER A 110 6.66 -11.62 7.08
N TYR A 111 6.55 -10.99 8.26
CA TYR A 111 5.72 -11.46 9.37
C TYR A 111 4.20 -11.26 9.17
N TYR A 112 3.78 -10.66 8.06
CA TYR A 112 2.39 -10.54 7.63
C TYR A 112 1.98 -11.56 6.55
N LEU A 113 2.93 -12.30 5.96
CA LEU A 113 2.65 -13.30 4.92
C LEU A 113 1.75 -14.45 5.37
N SER A 114 1.51 -14.62 6.66
CA SER A 114 0.62 -15.66 7.20
C SER A 114 -0.87 -15.26 7.22
N ARG A 115 -1.21 -14.00 6.92
CA ARG A 115 -2.57 -13.50 7.04
C ARG A 115 -2.87 -12.32 6.13
N SER A 116 -4.12 -12.23 5.69
CA SER A 116 -4.65 -11.06 4.99
C SER A 116 -5.40 -10.10 5.94
N GLN A 117 -6.13 -9.17 5.35
CA GLN A 117 -7.02 -8.19 5.96
C GLN A 117 -8.38 -8.22 5.24
N PRO A 118 -9.39 -7.46 5.70
CA PRO A 118 -10.66 -7.33 4.98
C PRO A 118 -10.44 -7.11 3.48
N PRO A 119 -11.12 -7.87 2.60
CA PRO A 119 -10.67 -7.99 1.22
C PRO A 119 -11.24 -6.86 0.33
N PHE A 120 -10.52 -5.75 0.24
CA PHE A 120 -10.91 -4.53 -0.51
C PHE A 120 -10.38 -4.45 -1.95
N PHE A 121 -9.56 -5.38 -2.44
CA PHE A 121 -8.93 -5.28 -3.76
C PHE A 121 -9.92 -5.12 -4.93
N ALA A 122 -11.06 -5.83 -4.91
CA ALA A 122 -12.10 -5.65 -5.94
C ALA A 122 -12.64 -4.20 -5.95
N LEU A 123 -12.86 -3.61 -4.77
CA LEU A 123 -13.32 -2.22 -4.64
C LEU A 123 -12.25 -1.22 -5.07
N MET A 124 -10.96 -1.54 -4.87
CA MET A 124 -9.84 -0.74 -5.37
C MET A 124 -9.79 -0.74 -6.90
N VAL A 125 -10.00 -1.90 -7.53
CA VAL A 125 -10.06 -2.03 -8.99
C VAL A 125 -11.31 -1.31 -9.54
N GLU A 126 -12.46 -1.42 -8.87
CA GLU A 126 -13.66 -0.66 -9.23
C GLU A 126 -13.46 0.85 -9.12
N LEU A 127 -12.75 1.32 -8.09
CA LEU A 127 -12.37 2.73 -7.95
C LEU A 127 -11.51 3.19 -9.13
N LEU A 128 -10.47 2.42 -9.49
CA LEU A 128 -9.63 2.74 -10.65
C LEU A 128 -10.43 2.73 -11.97
N ALA A 129 -11.39 1.81 -12.11
CA ALA A 129 -12.28 1.74 -13.27
C ALA A 129 -13.19 2.97 -13.42
N GLN A 130 -13.41 3.78 -12.38
CA GLN A 130 -14.11 5.06 -12.52
C GLN A 130 -13.32 6.06 -13.36
N HIS A 131 -11.99 5.92 -13.43
CA HIS A 131 -11.09 6.77 -14.21
C HIS A 131 -10.66 6.13 -15.53
N GLU A 132 -10.32 4.84 -15.52
CA GLU A 132 -9.79 4.11 -16.69
C GLU A 132 -10.86 3.30 -17.46
N GLY A 133 -12.08 3.22 -16.92
CA GLY A 133 -13.17 2.41 -17.46
C GLY A 133 -12.93 0.90 -17.31
N ASP A 134 -13.66 0.12 -18.12
CA ASP A 134 -13.63 -1.35 -18.11
C ASP A 134 -12.25 -1.96 -18.38
N ALA A 135 -11.29 -1.17 -18.88
CA ALA A 135 -9.92 -1.63 -19.10
C ALA A 135 -9.28 -2.10 -17.78
N ALA A 136 -9.44 -1.33 -16.70
CA ALA A 136 -8.93 -1.70 -15.38
C ALA A 136 -9.58 -3.00 -14.85
N LEU A 137 -10.90 -3.14 -15.03
CA LEU A 137 -11.62 -4.35 -14.63
C LEU A 137 -11.07 -5.60 -15.34
N LYS A 138 -10.84 -5.50 -16.66
CA LYS A 138 -10.30 -6.60 -17.47
C LYS A 138 -8.86 -6.92 -17.10
N GLN A 139 -8.04 -5.91 -16.86
CA GLN A 139 -6.63 -6.05 -16.52
C GLN A 139 -6.45 -6.83 -15.21
N TYR A 140 -7.22 -6.51 -14.16
CA TYR A 140 -7.07 -7.10 -12.83
C TYR A 140 -8.04 -8.26 -12.53
N LEU A 141 -8.79 -8.72 -13.53
CA LEU A 141 -9.69 -9.88 -13.40
C LEU A 141 -8.97 -11.15 -12.91
N PRO A 142 -7.76 -11.51 -13.40
CA PRO A 142 -7.06 -12.71 -12.94
C PRO A 142 -6.74 -12.69 -11.44
N GLN A 143 -6.29 -11.55 -10.92
CA GLN A 143 -5.96 -11.38 -9.50
C GLN A 143 -7.21 -11.38 -8.62
N ASN A 144 -8.31 -10.78 -9.09
CA ASN A 144 -9.61 -10.87 -8.41
C ASN A 144 -10.12 -12.32 -8.32
N ALA A 145 -9.97 -13.11 -9.40
CA ALA A 145 -10.37 -14.52 -9.42
C ALA A 145 -9.52 -15.38 -8.45
N LYS A 146 -8.19 -15.19 -8.44
CA LYS A 146 -7.28 -15.86 -7.48
C LYS A 146 -7.69 -15.59 -6.04
N ARG A 147 -7.99 -14.33 -5.70
CA ARG A 147 -8.43 -13.92 -4.36
C ARG A 147 -9.74 -14.62 -3.95
N ILE A 148 -10.73 -14.68 -4.83
CA ILE A 148 -12.03 -15.34 -4.54
C ILE A 148 -11.82 -16.84 -4.29
N CYS A 149 -11.03 -17.49 -5.14
CA CYS A 149 -10.67 -18.90 -4.98
C CYS A 149 -10.08 -19.20 -3.58
N LEU A 150 -9.19 -18.32 -3.10
CA LEU A 150 -8.56 -18.44 -1.78
C LEU A 150 -9.57 -18.30 -0.62
N LEU A 151 -10.54 -17.38 -0.73
CA LEU A 151 -11.58 -17.20 0.29
C LEU A 151 -12.55 -18.38 0.35
N ASP A 152 -12.83 -19.00 -0.80
CA ASP A 152 -13.77 -20.10 -0.92
C ASP A 152 -13.14 -21.48 -0.66
N GLY A 153 -11.81 -21.55 -0.52
CA GLY A 153 -11.07 -22.82 -0.36
C GLY A 153 -11.17 -23.74 -1.58
N ARG A 154 -11.39 -23.17 -2.78
CA ARG A 154 -11.61 -23.90 -4.05
C ARG A 154 -10.44 -23.78 -5.02
N CYS A 155 -9.24 -23.64 -4.47
CA CYS A 155 -7.97 -23.81 -5.16
C CYS A 155 -7.41 -25.20 -4.80
#